data_AF-A0A0M9A574-F1
#
_entry.id   AF-A0A0M9A574-F1
#
_cell.length_a   1.000
_cell.length_b   1.000
_cell.length_c   1.000
_cell.angle_alpha   90.00
_cell.angle_beta   90.00
_cell.angle_gamma   90.00
#
_symmetry.space_group_name_H-M   'P 1'
#
loop_
_entity.id
_entity.type
_entity.pdbx_description
1 polymer ?
#
loop_
_entity_poly.entity_id
_entity_poly.type
_entity_poly.pdbx_seq_one_letter_code
_entity_poly.pdbx_strand_id
1 'polypeptide(L)'
;MLAAARLLTRSCSNITCDISRKQQFSTILKNAATPIFSVPQRFTDLQQYRHKSEGVKGAVIGIDLGTTFSCVAVMEGKQAKVIENAEDGERLVGMPAKRQAVTNSANTFYATKRLIGRRYDDSEVKKDMKAVSYKIVRASNGDAWVQGADGKMYSPSQIGAFVLMKMKETAESYLSTSVKNAVITVPAYFNDSQRQATKDAGQISGLNVLRVINEPTAAALAYGMDKTEDKIIAVYDLGGGTFDISILEIQKGVFEVKSTNGDTFLGGEDFDNALVNYLVSEFKKDQGIDVTKDAMAMQRLKEASEKAKK
;
A
#
# COMPACT_ATOMS: atom_id res chain seq x y z
N MET A 1 -9.82 9.42 0.88
CA MET A 1 -8.70 10.36 1.13
C MET A 1 -7.67 10.28 0.01
N LEU A 2 -7.05 11.38 -0.41
CA LEU A 2 -5.99 11.33 -1.43
C LEU A 2 -4.68 10.72 -0.86
N ALA A 3 -3.98 9.89 -1.63
CA ALA A 3 -2.68 9.31 -1.28
C ALA A 3 -1.53 10.30 -1.56
N ALA A 4 -1.47 11.40 -0.81
CA ALA A 4 -0.35 12.35 -0.82
C ALA A 4 0.13 12.65 0.60
N ALA A 5 1.46 12.74 0.82
CA ALA A 5 2.05 12.98 2.15
C ALA A 5 3.20 14.01 2.14
N ARG A 6 3.31 14.83 3.20
CA ARG A 6 4.40 15.76 3.54
C ARG A 6 4.71 15.70 5.05
N LEU A 7 5.95 16.03 5.45
CA LEU A 7 6.33 16.31 6.84
C LEU A 7 6.74 17.77 7.08
N LEU A 8 6.52 18.22 8.33
CA LEU A 8 7.15 19.39 8.94
C LEU A 8 8.46 18.98 9.63
N THR A 9 9.51 19.78 9.45
CA THR A 9 10.80 19.57 10.11
C THR A 9 10.76 20.05 11.56
N ARG A 10 10.96 19.15 12.53
CA ARG A 10 11.57 19.49 13.81
C ARG A 10 12.77 18.58 14.05
N SER A 11 13.92 19.21 14.27
CA SER A 11 15.20 18.59 14.60
C SER A 11 15.26 18.31 16.10
N CYS A 12 15.56 17.07 16.49
CA CYS A 12 16.28 16.76 17.73
C CYS A 12 17.10 15.47 17.52
N SER A 13 18.36 15.55 17.91
CA SER A 13 19.47 14.66 17.59
C SER A 13 19.86 13.74 18.76
N ASN A 14 20.59 12.67 18.39
CA ASN A 14 21.48 11.82 19.19
C ASN A 14 20.87 10.62 19.93
N ILE A 15 21.31 9.40 19.57
CA ILE A 15 22.39 8.65 20.26
C ILE A 15 22.74 7.38 19.44
N THR A 16 24.04 7.11 19.36
CA THR A 16 24.74 6.08 18.57
C THR A 16 24.88 4.73 19.29
N CYS A 17 24.99 3.70 18.43
CA CYS A 17 25.56 2.33 18.54
C CYS A 17 26.46 1.97 19.75
N ASP A 18 26.50 0.68 20.14
CA ASP A 18 27.57 -0.26 19.75
C ASP A 18 27.49 -1.64 20.49
N ILE A 19 28.16 -2.64 19.88
CA ILE A 19 28.89 -3.80 20.44
C ILE A 19 28.32 -5.21 20.23
N SER A 20 29.09 -5.91 19.37
CA SER A 20 29.14 -7.33 19.07
C SER A 20 29.72 -8.18 20.22
N ARG A 21 29.32 -9.46 20.33
CA ARG A 21 30.20 -10.53 20.83
C ARG A 21 29.82 -11.92 20.29
N LYS A 22 30.75 -12.53 19.54
CA LYS A 22 30.86 -13.96 19.22
C LYS A 22 31.61 -14.67 20.34
N GLN A 23 31.28 -15.92 20.67
CA GLN A 23 32.24 -16.96 21.10
C GLN A 23 31.77 -18.37 20.69
N GLN A 24 32.75 -19.24 20.42
CA GLN A 24 32.70 -20.53 19.71
C GLN A 24 32.91 -21.76 20.64
N PHE A 25 32.32 -22.89 20.24
CA PHE A 25 32.78 -24.31 20.23
C PHE A 25 33.56 -24.99 21.38
N SER A 26 33.11 -26.19 21.79
CA SER A 26 33.74 -27.53 21.57
C SER A 26 33.10 -28.62 22.48
N THR A 27 32.51 -29.71 21.95
CA THR A 27 33.05 -31.07 21.66
C THR A 27 33.21 -32.01 22.88
N ILE A 28 32.38 -33.07 23.00
CA ILE A 28 32.75 -34.37 23.63
C ILE A 28 32.08 -35.55 22.89
N LEU A 29 32.85 -36.63 22.77
CA LEU A 29 32.69 -37.86 21.99
C LEU A 29 31.78 -38.96 22.58
N LYS A 30 31.21 -39.74 21.64
CA LYS A 30 30.81 -41.16 21.61
C LYS A 30 31.13 -42.07 22.82
N ASN A 31 30.14 -42.87 23.27
CA ASN A 31 30.16 -44.35 23.16
C ASN A 31 28.81 -44.99 23.55
N ALA A 32 28.57 -46.17 22.98
CA ALA A 32 27.30 -46.89 22.92
C ALA A 32 27.05 -47.86 24.10
N ALA A 33 25.76 -48.08 24.41
CA ALA A 33 25.20 -49.35 24.88
C ALA A 33 23.66 -49.26 24.84
N THR A 34 23.00 -50.19 24.15
CA THR A 34 21.53 -50.32 24.09
C THR A 34 21.01 -51.15 25.26
N PRO A 35 20.13 -50.63 26.12
CA PRO A 35 19.27 -51.46 26.94
C PRO A 35 17.93 -51.68 26.24
N ILE A 36 17.52 -52.95 26.14
CA ILE A 36 16.17 -53.34 25.75
C ILE A 36 15.25 -52.98 26.93
N PHE A 37 14.48 -51.89 26.78
CA PHE A 37 13.40 -51.55 27.71
C PHE A 37 12.07 -52.04 27.15
N SER A 38 11.36 -52.85 27.93
CA SER A 38 9.97 -53.23 27.68
C SER A 38 9.07 -51.98 27.78
N VAL A 39 8.44 -51.60 26.68
CA VAL A 39 7.48 -50.49 26.61
C VAL A 39 6.15 -50.94 27.25
N PRO A 40 5.65 -50.29 28.32
CA PRO A 40 4.27 -50.50 28.74
C PRO A 40 3.33 -49.85 27.72
N GLN A 41 2.26 -50.54 27.33
CA GLN A 41 1.19 -50.00 26.50
C GLN A 41 0.53 -48.79 27.15
N ARG A 42 1.05 -47.59 26.89
CA ARG A 42 0.34 -46.31 27.01
C ARG A 42 0.82 -45.34 25.92
N PHE A 43 0.44 -45.65 24.69
CA PHE A 43 0.49 -44.71 23.57
C PHE A 43 -0.87 -44.68 22.87
N THR A 44 -1.88 -44.24 23.61
CA THR A 44 -3.15 -43.75 23.06
C THR A 44 -3.55 -42.56 23.90
N ASP A 45 -2.91 -41.42 23.64
CA ASP A 45 -3.44 -40.07 23.89
C ASP A 45 -2.35 -39.03 23.56
N LEU A 46 -1.88 -39.04 22.31
CA LEU A 46 -1.37 -37.81 21.71
C LEU A 46 -2.59 -37.03 21.25
N GLN A 47 -3.28 -36.38 22.20
CA GLN A 47 -4.16 -35.27 21.86
C GLN A 47 -3.30 -34.26 21.08
N GLN A 48 -3.54 -34.18 19.77
CA GLN A 48 -3.14 -33.03 18.98
C GLN A 48 -3.74 -31.82 19.66
N TYR A 49 -2.93 -31.12 20.46
CA TYR A 49 -3.20 -29.74 20.85
C TYR A 49 -3.24 -28.93 19.55
N ARG A 50 -4.41 -28.91 18.89
CA ARG A 50 -4.75 -27.82 17.99
C ARG A 50 -4.70 -26.59 18.87
N HIS A 51 -3.64 -25.80 18.74
CA HIS A 51 -3.70 -24.40 19.14
C HIS A 51 -4.94 -23.82 18.45
N LYS A 52 -6.07 -23.74 19.16
CA LYS A 52 -7.15 -22.84 18.79
C LYS A 52 -6.47 -21.49 18.73
N SER A 53 -6.35 -20.91 17.53
CA SER A 53 -5.91 -19.53 17.41
C SER A 53 -6.81 -18.73 18.35
N GLU A 54 -6.22 -18.05 19.35
CA GLU A 54 -7.00 -17.05 20.08
C GLU A 54 -7.62 -16.12 19.02
N GLY A 55 -8.95 -16.00 19.01
CA GLY A 55 -9.63 -15.16 18.04
C GLY A 55 -9.04 -13.76 18.05
N VAL A 56 -9.02 -13.10 16.89
CA VAL A 56 -8.49 -11.73 16.78
C VAL A 56 -9.21 -10.84 17.81
N LYS A 57 -8.43 -10.27 18.74
CA LYS A 57 -8.94 -9.36 19.78
C LYS A 57 -8.86 -7.91 19.29
N GLY A 58 -9.91 -7.13 19.56
CA GLY A 58 -10.01 -5.72 19.19
C GLY A 58 -10.57 -5.48 17.79
N ALA A 59 -10.80 -4.21 17.46
CA ALA A 59 -11.35 -3.81 16.17
C ALA A 59 -10.44 -4.20 15.00
N VAL A 60 -11.06 -4.59 13.88
CA VAL A 60 -10.41 -4.84 12.60
C VAL A 60 -10.99 -3.86 11.58
N ILE A 61 -10.11 -3.14 10.89
CA ILE A 61 -10.51 -2.19 9.85
C ILE A 61 -10.11 -2.70 8.47
N GLY A 62 -10.93 -2.43 7.46
CA GLY A 62 -10.60 -2.66 6.05
C GLY A 62 -10.07 -1.38 5.45
N ILE A 63 -8.87 -1.41 4.89
CA ILE A 63 -8.27 -0.25 4.23
C ILE A 63 -8.03 -0.56 2.77
N ASP A 64 -8.67 0.20 1.91
CA ASP A 64 -8.28 0.30 0.52
C ASP A 64 -7.13 1.31 0.38
N LEU A 65 -5.92 0.83 0.10
CA LEU A 65 -4.75 1.67 -0.10
C LEU A 65 -4.53 1.91 -1.60
N GLY A 66 -5.33 2.75 -2.25
CA GLY A 66 -5.19 3.02 -3.68
C GLY A 66 -4.04 3.96 -4.07
N THR A 67 -3.75 4.04 -5.37
CA THR A 67 -2.68 4.89 -5.94
C THR A 67 -2.96 6.38 -5.80
N THR A 68 -4.22 6.78 -6.02
CA THR A 68 -4.66 8.18 -5.97
C THR A 68 -5.49 8.47 -4.74
N PHE A 69 -6.41 7.56 -4.39
CA PHE A 69 -7.25 7.67 -3.21
C PHE A 69 -7.19 6.41 -2.38
N SER A 70 -7.37 6.55 -1.07
CA SER A 70 -7.49 5.48 -0.10
C SER A 70 -8.80 5.63 0.67
N CYS A 71 -9.38 4.50 1.08
CA CYS A 71 -10.65 4.43 1.77
C CYS A 71 -10.49 3.53 3.00
N VAL A 72 -11.23 3.82 4.07
CA VAL A 72 -11.27 2.97 5.26
C VAL A 72 -12.72 2.64 5.61
N ALA A 73 -12.95 1.38 5.95
CA ALA A 73 -14.25 0.87 6.33
C ALA A 73 -14.15 -0.01 7.58
N VAL A 74 -15.25 -0.09 8.30
CA VAL A 74 -15.42 -0.94 9.50
C VAL A 74 -16.65 -1.82 9.32
N MET A 75 -16.74 -2.91 10.08
CA MET A 75 -17.95 -3.73 10.16
C MET A 75 -18.78 -3.33 11.37
N GLU A 76 -20.00 -2.85 11.16
CA GLU A 76 -21.01 -2.62 12.20
C GLU A 76 -21.99 -3.79 12.19
N GLY A 77 -21.74 -4.76 13.06
CA GLY A 77 -22.45 -6.04 13.05
C GLY A 77 -22.18 -6.80 11.74
N LYS A 78 -23.19 -6.86 10.86
CA LYS A 78 -23.08 -7.51 9.54
C LYS A 78 -22.92 -6.53 8.38
N GLN A 79 -23.02 -5.22 8.63
CA GLN A 79 -22.96 -4.21 7.57
C GLN A 79 -21.57 -3.58 7.52
N ALA A 80 -21.02 -3.47 6.31
CA ALA A 80 -19.81 -2.70 6.08
C ALA A 80 -20.16 -1.20 5.99
N LYS A 81 -19.41 -0.36 6.69
CA LYS A 81 -19.58 1.10 6.68
C LYS A 81 -18.27 1.79 6.33
N VAL A 82 -18.30 2.60 5.28
CA VAL A 82 -17.20 3.49 4.91
C VAL A 82 -17.16 4.67 5.87
N ILE A 83 -15.97 5.02 6.35
CA ILE A 83 -15.78 6.11 7.31
C ILE A 83 -15.28 7.35 6.59
N GLU A 84 -15.97 8.47 6.84
CA GLU A 84 -15.55 9.78 6.35
C GLU A 84 -14.33 10.28 7.14
N ASN A 85 -13.38 10.86 6.43
CA ASN A 85 -12.17 11.38 7.05
C ASN A 85 -12.33 12.83 7.52
N ALA A 86 -11.80 13.15 8.70
CA ALA A 86 -11.57 14.53 9.10
C ALA A 86 -10.38 15.13 8.34
N GLU A 87 -10.47 16.40 7.94
CA GLU A 87 -9.39 17.13 7.23
C GLU A 87 -8.23 17.56 8.15
N ASP A 88 -8.36 17.40 9.47
CA ASP A 88 -7.42 17.93 10.46
C ASP A 88 -6.29 16.95 10.82
N GLY A 89 -5.08 17.45 11.06
CA GLY A 89 -3.93 16.67 11.55
C GLY A 89 -2.60 17.40 11.42
N GLU A 90 -1.64 17.08 12.28
CA GLU A 90 -0.30 17.70 12.28
C GLU A 90 0.56 17.27 11.06
N ARG A 91 0.33 16.07 10.55
CA ARG A 91 1.02 15.54 9.36
C ARG A 91 0.19 15.82 8.12
N LEU A 92 0.78 16.50 7.16
CA LEU A 92 0.11 16.87 5.91
C LEU A 92 -0.06 15.62 5.04
N VAL A 93 -1.18 14.91 5.22
CA VAL A 93 -1.60 13.76 4.42
C VAL A 93 -2.97 14.05 3.83
N GLY A 94 -3.24 13.63 2.59
CA GLY A 94 -4.55 13.82 1.96
C GLY A 94 -4.74 15.21 1.35
N MET A 95 -5.91 15.80 1.56
CA MET A 95 -6.27 17.09 0.96
C MET A 95 -5.33 18.24 1.36
N PRO A 96 -4.90 18.37 2.64
CA PRO A 96 -3.89 19.36 3.01
C PRO A 96 -2.57 19.20 2.23
N ALA A 97 -2.16 17.97 1.94
CA ALA A 97 -0.98 17.70 1.12
C ALA A 97 -1.20 18.07 -0.35
N LYS A 98 -2.38 17.79 -0.91
CA LYS A 98 -2.74 18.16 -2.29
C LYS A 98 -2.74 19.67 -2.50
N ARG A 99 -3.35 20.43 -1.58
CA ARG A 99 -3.55 21.89 -1.72
C ARG A 99 -2.22 22.67 -1.87
N GLN A 100 -1.15 22.18 -1.27
CA GLN A 100 0.18 22.79 -1.33
C GLN A 100 1.07 22.20 -2.44
N ALA A 101 0.60 21.20 -3.20
CA ALA A 101 1.43 20.52 -4.20
C ALA A 101 1.95 21.50 -5.27
N VAL A 102 1.14 22.53 -5.61
CA VAL A 102 1.52 23.60 -6.55
C VAL A 102 2.75 24.39 -6.09
N THR A 103 2.84 24.72 -4.80
CA THR A 103 3.93 25.56 -4.26
C THR A 103 5.06 24.74 -3.64
N ASN A 104 4.87 23.43 -3.43
CA ASN A 104 5.82 22.56 -2.76
C ASN A 104 5.88 21.17 -3.41
N SER A 105 5.97 21.13 -4.74
CA SER A 105 5.90 19.91 -5.55
C SER A 105 7.02 18.91 -5.24
N ALA A 106 8.26 19.38 -5.07
CA ALA A 106 9.43 18.55 -4.78
C ALA A 106 9.37 17.82 -3.42
N ASN A 107 8.49 18.23 -2.50
CA ASN A 107 8.30 17.62 -1.18
C ASN A 107 6.89 17.03 -0.99
N THR A 108 6.11 16.93 -2.07
CA THR A 108 4.77 16.36 -2.04
C THR A 108 4.80 15.04 -2.81
N PHE A 109 4.82 13.93 -2.07
CA PHE A 109 4.88 12.59 -2.67
C PHE A 109 3.47 12.10 -2.95
N TYR A 110 3.23 11.62 -4.17
CA TYR A 110 1.97 11.07 -4.67
C TYR A 110 2.23 9.91 -5.62
N ALA A 111 1.22 9.08 -5.90
CA ALA A 111 1.31 7.90 -6.77
C ALA A 111 2.44 6.91 -6.39
N THR A 112 2.94 6.95 -5.15
CA THR A 112 4.07 6.12 -4.70
C THR A 112 3.75 4.63 -4.67
N LYS A 113 2.46 4.25 -4.72
CA LYS A 113 2.03 2.86 -4.94
C LYS A 113 2.53 2.30 -6.28
N ARG A 114 2.81 3.14 -7.29
CA ARG A 114 3.46 2.71 -8.55
C ARG A 114 4.93 2.33 -8.35
N LEU A 115 5.56 2.78 -7.26
CA LEU A 115 6.97 2.51 -6.92
C LEU A 115 7.14 1.40 -5.88
N ILE A 116 6.09 1.08 -5.11
CA ILE A 116 6.18 0.11 -4.00
C ILE A 116 6.64 -1.26 -4.52
N GLY A 117 7.67 -1.83 -3.88
CA GLY A 117 8.24 -3.13 -4.25
C GLY A 117 9.00 -3.17 -5.60
N ARG A 118 9.26 -2.04 -6.26
CA ARG A 118 9.99 -1.96 -7.54
C ARG A 118 11.47 -1.60 -7.36
N ARG A 119 12.30 -2.02 -8.33
CA ARG A 119 13.72 -1.66 -8.39
C ARG A 119 13.90 -0.33 -9.09
N TYR A 120 14.96 0.40 -8.71
CA TYR A 120 15.28 1.67 -9.34
C TYR A 120 15.50 1.57 -10.86
N ASP A 121 16.00 0.43 -11.34
CA ASP A 121 16.33 0.21 -12.75
C ASP A 121 15.16 -0.22 -13.64
N ASP A 122 13.99 -0.51 -13.04
CA ASP A 122 12.81 -0.97 -13.77
C ASP A 122 12.37 0.09 -14.80
N SER A 123 11.92 -0.36 -15.97
CA SER A 123 11.46 0.50 -17.07
C SER A 123 10.34 1.45 -16.65
N GLU A 124 9.43 0.94 -15.84
CA GLU A 124 8.28 1.60 -15.25
C GLU A 124 8.74 2.75 -14.35
N VAL A 125 9.72 2.49 -13.48
CA VAL A 125 10.29 3.51 -12.59
C VAL A 125 10.97 4.61 -13.41
N LYS A 126 11.71 4.26 -14.46
CA LYS A 126 12.33 5.24 -15.37
C LYS A 126 11.29 6.10 -16.12
N LYS A 127 10.11 5.57 -16.40
CA LYS A 127 8.99 6.34 -16.98
C LYS A 127 8.42 7.31 -15.93
N ASP A 128 8.15 6.84 -14.72
CA ASP A 128 7.65 7.69 -13.63
C ASP A 128 8.64 8.80 -13.26
N MET A 129 9.95 8.54 -13.28
CA MET A 129 11.01 9.54 -13.04
C MET A 129 10.90 10.79 -13.93
N LYS A 130 10.32 10.65 -15.13
CA LYS A 130 10.12 11.76 -16.06
C LYS A 130 8.79 12.49 -15.86
N ALA A 131 7.86 11.87 -15.14
CA ALA A 131 6.49 12.36 -14.99
C ALA A 131 6.22 12.98 -13.61
N VAL A 132 6.93 12.53 -12.57
CA VAL A 132 6.74 13.04 -11.20
C VAL A 132 7.57 14.30 -10.93
N SER A 133 7.12 15.11 -9.98
CA SER A 133 7.76 16.38 -9.59
C SER A 133 8.77 16.25 -8.44
N TYR A 134 8.83 15.10 -7.78
CA TYR A 134 9.79 14.77 -6.73
C TYR A 134 10.91 13.87 -7.25
N LYS A 135 12.00 13.73 -6.50
CA LYS A 135 13.12 12.88 -6.91
C LYS A 135 12.86 11.42 -6.56
N ILE A 136 13.07 10.53 -7.52
CA ILE A 136 13.20 9.09 -7.28
C ILE A 136 14.70 8.74 -7.28
N VAL A 137 15.14 8.04 -6.25
CA VAL A 137 16.55 7.74 -5.97
C VAL A 137 16.74 6.23 -5.74
N ARG A 138 17.96 5.76 -5.99
CA ARG A 138 18.34 4.37 -5.73
C ARG A 138 18.69 4.21 -4.25
N ALA A 139 17.99 3.31 -3.56
CA ALA A 139 18.36 2.91 -2.21
C ALA A 139 19.59 1.98 -2.20
N SER A 140 20.21 1.80 -1.03
CA SER A 140 21.38 0.94 -0.86
C SER A 140 21.14 -0.51 -1.29
N ASN A 141 19.89 -0.99 -1.18
CA ASN A 141 19.48 -2.32 -1.60
C ASN A 141 19.07 -2.41 -3.09
N GLY A 142 19.10 -1.30 -3.83
CA GLY A 142 18.70 -1.21 -5.24
C GLY A 142 17.24 -0.81 -5.50
N ASP A 143 16.43 -0.63 -4.46
CA ASP A 143 15.01 -0.27 -4.60
C ASP A 143 14.82 1.19 -5.02
N ALA A 144 13.66 1.46 -5.63
CA ALA A 144 13.23 2.81 -5.94
C ALA A 144 12.68 3.50 -4.69
N TRP A 145 13.38 4.53 -4.20
CA TRP A 145 12.95 5.36 -3.07
C TRP A 145 12.63 6.78 -3.53
N VAL A 146 11.93 7.55 -2.71
CA VAL A 146 11.66 8.98 -2.98
C VAL A 146 12.54 9.86 -2.11
N GLN A 147 12.94 11.02 -2.61
CA GLN A 147 13.76 11.99 -1.89
C GLN A 147 13.13 13.38 -1.94
N GLY A 148 13.04 14.02 -0.77
CA GLY A 148 12.61 15.42 -0.64
C GLY A 148 13.71 16.40 -1.01
N ALA A 149 13.35 17.67 -1.16
CA ALA A 149 14.30 18.76 -1.41
C ALA A 149 15.29 18.96 -0.23
N ASP A 150 14.93 18.51 0.97
CA ASP A 150 15.79 18.50 2.16
C ASP A 150 16.81 17.33 2.16
N GLY A 151 16.82 16.51 1.12
CA GLY A 151 17.72 15.36 0.97
C GLY A 151 17.26 14.10 1.71
N LYS A 152 16.18 14.16 2.50
CA LYS A 152 15.66 12.97 3.20
C LYS A 152 15.04 11.99 2.23
N MET A 153 15.38 10.73 2.41
CA MET A 153 14.88 9.64 1.59
C MET A 153 13.83 8.83 2.35
N TYR A 154 12.83 8.35 1.62
CA TYR A 154 11.78 7.49 2.14
C TYR A 154 11.54 6.34 1.17
N SER A 155 11.38 5.14 1.72
CA SER A 155 10.84 4.02 0.95
C SER A 155 9.37 4.28 0.59
N PRO A 156 8.87 3.72 -0.53
CA PRO A 156 7.44 3.77 -0.83
C PRO A 156 6.57 3.18 0.28
N SER A 157 7.06 2.16 1.01
CA SER A 157 6.38 1.58 2.17
C SER A 157 6.23 2.59 3.32
N GLN A 158 7.24 3.44 3.58
CA GLN A 158 7.11 4.51 4.58
C GLN A 158 6.08 5.56 4.16
N ILE A 159 6.04 5.94 2.87
CA ILE A 159 5.00 6.86 2.37
C ILE A 159 3.61 6.24 2.48
N GLY A 160 3.46 4.97 2.09
CA GLY A 160 2.23 4.21 2.28
C GLY A 160 1.81 4.14 3.75
N ALA A 161 2.76 3.93 4.67
CA ALA A 161 2.51 3.94 6.10
C ALA A 161 1.96 5.27 6.61
N PHE A 162 2.38 6.41 6.04
CA PHE A 162 1.83 7.72 6.42
C PHE A 162 0.35 7.85 6.03
N VAL A 163 -0.04 7.30 4.88
CA VAL A 163 -1.44 7.21 4.45
C VAL A 163 -2.23 6.25 5.36
N LEU A 164 -1.66 5.09 5.66
CA LEU A 164 -2.28 4.09 6.54
C LEU A 164 -2.47 4.59 7.98
N MET A 165 -1.51 5.34 8.53
CA MET A 165 -1.66 5.98 9.84
C MET A 165 -2.86 6.93 9.85
N LYS A 166 -3.04 7.73 8.81
CA LYS A 166 -4.20 8.63 8.72
C LYS A 166 -5.52 7.88 8.56
N MET A 167 -5.54 6.74 7.86
CA MET A 167 -6.71 5.86 7.78
C MET A 167 -7.03 5.23 9.14
N LYS A 168 -6.00 4.79 9.87
CA LYS A 168 -6.11 4.30 11.25
C LYS A 168 -6.68 5.38 12.17
N GLU A 169 -6.11 6.58 12.20
CA GLU A 169 -6.58 7.72 13.01
C GLU A 169 -8.05 8.06 12.73
N THR A 170 -8.45 7.99 11.45
CA THR A 170 -9.84 8.21 11.01
C THR A 170 -10.76 7.16 11.63
N ALA A 171 -10.38 5.88 11.57
CA ALA A 171 -11.18 4.81 12.16
C ALA A 171 -11.16 4.83 13.70
N GLU A 172 -10.03 5.19 14.33
CA GLU A 172 -9.92 5.33 15.80
C GLU A 172 -10.82 6.45 16.32
N SER A 173 -10.85 7.59 15.63
CA SER A 173 -11.76 8.70 15.93
C SER A 173 -13.22 8.27 15.83
N TYR A 174 -13.57 7.55 14.77
CA TYR A 174 -14.95 7.08 14.55
C TYR A 174 -15.39 6.04 15.60
N LEU A 175 -14.53 5.05 15.90
CA LEU A 175 -14.84 3.97 16.84
C LEU A 175 -14.64 4.37 18.31
N SER A 176 -14.00 5.52 18.57
CA SER A 176 -13.60 5.96 19.91
C SER A 176 -12.77 4.91 20.68
N THR A 177 -11.94 4.16 19.98
CA THR A 177 -11.07 3.11 20.54
C THR A 177 -9.82 2.92 19.69
N SER A 178 -8.77 2.33 20.26
CA SER A 178 -7.55 2.07 19.49
C SER A 178 -7.74 0.92 18.50
N VAL A 179 -7.25 1.12 17.29
CA VAL A 179 -7.29 0.15 16.19
C VAL A 179 -5.91 -0.43 15.98
N LYS A 180 -5.79 -1.75 16.18
CA LYS A 180 -4.51 -2.46 16.01
C LYS A 180 -4.50 -3.40 14.82
N ASN A 181 -5.64 -3.83 14.31
CA ASN A 181 -5.71 -4.85 13.27
C ASN A 181 -6.28 -4.29 11.98
N ALA A 182 -5.72 -4.70 10.84
CA ALA A 182 -6.23 -4.29 9.54
C ALA A 182 -6.17 -5.41 8.49
N VAL A 183 -7.07 -5.31 7.53
CA VAL A 183 -6.98 -5.95 6.22
C VAL A 183 -6.69 -4.86 5.20
N ILE A 184 -5.64 -5.03 4.39
CA ILE A 184 -5.18 -4.00 3.43
C ILE A 184 -5.31 -4.55 2.00
N THR A 185 -5.84 -3.74 1.09
CA THR A 185 -5.98 -4.12 -0.33
C THR A 185 -4.66 -3.98 -1.09
N VAL A 186 -4.51 -4.80 -2.14
CA VAL A 186 -3.50 -4.67 -3.20
C VAL A 186 -4.09 -5.07 -4.54
N PRO A 187 -3.54 -4.59 -5.67
CA PRO A 187 -3.92 -5.06 -7.00
C PRO A 187 -3.74 -6.58 -7.10
N ALA A 188 -4.61 -7.24 -7.86
CA ALA A 188 -4.54 -8.70 -8.00
C ALA A 188 -3.20 -9.14 -8.61
N TYR A 189 -2.70 -8.36 -9.56
CA TYR A 189 -1.46 -8.64 -10.27
C TYR A 189 -0.18 -8.19 -9.55
N PHE A 190 -0.27 -7.75 -8.28
CA PHE A 190 0.91 -7.48 -7.47
C PHE A 190 1.74 -8.74 -7.21
N ASN A 191 3.05 -8.64 -7.46
CA ASN A 191 4.01 -9.69 -7.16
C ASN A 191 4.38 -9.75 -5.66
N ASP A 192 5.16 -10.75 -5.28
CA ASP A 192 5.53 -11.00 -3.88
C ASP A 192 6.25 -9.82 -3.22
N SER A 193 7.15 -9.15 -3.95
CA SER A 193 7.88 -7.95 -3.45
C SER A 193 6.91 -6.81 -3.13
N GLN A 194 5.95 -6.56 -4.03
CA GLN A 194 4.97 -5.49 -3.86
C GLN A 194 3.99 -5.81 -2.71
N ARG A 195 3.55 -7.07 -2.59
CA ARG A 195 2.70 -7.52 -1.48
C ARG A 195 3.40 -7.40 -0.14
N GLN A 196 4.67 -7.82 -0.07
CA GLN A 196 5.46 -7.71 1.14
C GLN A 196 5.68 -6.24 1.52
N ALA A 197 6.05 -5.39 0.54
CA ALA A 197 6.25 -3.96 0.79
C ALA A 197 4.97 -3.24 1.27
N THR A 198 3.78 -3.64 0.80
CA THR A 198 2.50 -3.13 1.33
C THR A 198 2.23 -3.64 2.74
N LYS A 199 2.54 -4.90 3.03
CA LYS A 199 2.45 -5.46 4.40
C LYS A 199 3.37 -4.71 5.36
N ASP A 200 4.59 -4.41 4.93
CA ASP A 200 5.56 -3.62 5.69
C ASP A 200 5.05 -2.21 5.95
N ALA A 201 4.39 -1.56 4.97
CA ALA A 201 3.74 -0.27 5.17
C ALA A 201 2.69 -0.33 6.31
N GLY A 202 1.89 -1.41 6.35
CA GLY A 202 0.97 -1.68 7.45
C GLY A 202 1.69 -1.81 8.80
N GLN A 203 2.77 -2.57 8.87
CA GLN A 203 3.55 -2.72 10.11
C GLN A 203 4.17 -1.40 10.58
N ILE A 204 4.76 -0.61 9.67
CA ILE A 204 5.34 0.71 9.96
C ILE A 204 4.27 1.67 10.50
N SER A 205 3.01 1.55 10.04
CA SER A 205 1.88 2.34 10.53
C SER A 205 1.36 1.91 11.92
N GLY A 206 1.94 0.87 12.51
CA GLY A 206 1.48 0.30 13.78
C GLY A 206 0.20 -0.52 13.65
N LEU A 207 -0.05 -1.10 12.48
CA LEU A 207 -1.14 -2.05 12.22
C LEU A 207 -0.60 -3.48 12.13
N ASN A 208 -1.28 -4.39 12.82
CA ASN A 208 -1.19 -5.83 12.61
C ASN A 208 -1.98 -6.18 11.34
N VAL A 209 -1.26 -6.43 10.24
CA VAL A 209 -1.85 -6.78 8.95
C VAL A 209 -2.27 -8.25 8.97
N LEU A 210 -3.55 -8.50 9.25
CA LEU A 210 -4.12 -9.84 9.33
C LEU A 210 -4.18 -10.52 7.96
N ARG A 211 -4.45 -9.72 6.91
CA ARG A 211 -4.55 -10.19 5.54
C ARG A 211 -4.23 -9.06 4.58
N VAL A 212 -3.52 -9.41 3.51
CA VAL A 212 -3.44 -8.60 2.30
C VAL A 212 -4.42 -9.23 1.31
N ILE A 213 -5.43 -8.49 0.88
CA ILE A 213 -6.50 -8.99 0.01
C ILE A 213 -6.40 -8.35 -1.37
N ASN A 214 -6.74 -9.09 -2.42
CA ASN A 214 -6.80 -8.54 -3.76
C ASN A 214 -7.98 -7.57 -3.90
N GLU A 215 -7.75 -6.42 -4.52
CA GLU A 215 -8.76 -5.38 -4.82
C GLU A 215 -10.01 -5.96 -5.50
N PRO A 216 -9.92 -6.71 -6.62
CA PRO A 216 -11.11 -7.27 -7.26
C PRO A 216 -11.83 -8.32 -6.40
N THR A 217 -11.11 -9.02 -5.52
CA THR A 217 -11.73 -9.94 -4.55
C THR A 217 -12.48 -9.18 -3.46
N ALA A 218 -11.93 -8.07 -2.96
CA ALA A 218 -12.61 -7.20 -1.99
C ALA A 218 -13.87 -6.57 -2.60
N ALA A 219 -13.80 -6.12 -3.86
CA ALA A 219 -14.95 -5.63 -4.61
C ALA A 219 -16.03 -6.71 -4.80
N ALA A 220 -15.63 -7.93 -5.16
CA ALA A 220 -16.56 -9.06 -5.28
C ALA A 220 -17.22 -9.41 -3.93
N LEU A 221 -16.49 -9.39 -2.82
CA LEU A 221 -17.04 -9.58 -1.47
C LEU A 221 -18.09 -8.52 -1.13
N ALA A 222 -17.81 -7.25 -1.45
CA ALA A 222 -18.77 -6.16 -1.26
C ALA A 222 -20.03 -6.34 -2.12
N TYR A 223 -19.88 -6.74 -3.39
CA TYR A 223 -21.00 -7.00 -4.30
C TYR A 223 -21.84 -8.21 -3.89
N GLY A 224 -21.19 -9.28 -3.44
CA GLY A 224 -21.81 -10.58 -3.15
C GLY A 224 -22.34 -10.75 -1.74
N MET A 225 -22.10 -9.80 -0.83
CA MET A 225 -22.47 -9.92 0.60
C MET A 225 -23.96 -10.23 0.83
N ASP A 226 -24.83 -9.65 0.01
CA ASP A 226 -26.30 -9.82 0.09
C ASP A 226 -26.87 -10.70 -1.03
N LYS A 227 -26.02 -11.40 -1.79
CA LYS A 227 -26.44 -12.17 -2.97
C LYS A 227 -26.36 -13.67 -2.69
N THR A 228 -27.45 -14.37 -2.99
CA THR A 228 -27.58 -15.83 -2.76
C THR A 228 -27.51 -16.66 -4.04
N GLU A 229 -27.55 -16.00 -5.20
CA GLU A 229 -27.54 -16.66 -6.51
C GLU A 229 -26.12 -17.05 -6.93
N ASP A 230 -26.00 -18.26 -7.47
CA ASP A 230 -24.78 -18.73 -8.09
C ASP A 230 -24.57 -17.98 -9.42
N LYS A 231 -23.41 -17.33 -9.56
CA LYS A 231 -23.11 -16.51 -10.75
C LYS A 231 -21.63 -16.36 -11.00
N ILE A 232 -21.30 -16.18 -12.28
CA ILE A 232 -19.97 -15.78 -12.71
C ILE A 232 -20.00 -14.27 -12.94
N ILE A 233 -19.05 -13.55 -12.35
CA ILE A 233 -18.89 -12.11 -12.49
C ILE A 233 -17.51 -11.78 -13.06
N ALA A 234 -17.44 -10.68 -13.80
CA ALA A 234 -16.19 -10.04 -14.18
C ALA A 234 -16.05 -8.76 -13.36
N VAL A 235 -14.95 -8.62 -12.62
CA VAL A 235 -14.58 -7.38 -11.93
C VAL A 235 -13.51 -6.70 -12.75
N TYR A 236 -13.90 -5.59 -13.40
CA TYR A 236 -13.01 -4.68 -14.12
C TYR A 236 -12.69 -3.51 -13.20
N ASP A 237 -11.42 -3.39 -12.80
CA ASP A 237 -10.93 -2.33 -11.91
C ASP A 237 -9.85 -1.52 -12.63
N LEU A 238 -10.17 -0.29 -13.02
CA LEU A 238 -9.24 0.65 -13.63
C LEU A 238 -9.08 1.86 -12.71
N GLY A 239 -8.05 1.79 -11.86
CA GLY A 239 -7.75 2.79 -10.87
C GLY A 239 -6.84 3.91 -11.37
N GLY A 240 -6.26 4.65 -10.42
CA GLY A 240 -5.34 5.75 -10.70
C GLY A 240 -4.00 5.34 -11.29
N GLY A 241 -3.55 4.09 -11.08
CA GLY A 241 -2.28 3.63 -11.66
C GLY A 241 -2.16 2.12 -11.85
N THR A 242 -3.25 1.39 -11.65
CA THR A 242 -3.31 -0.06 -11.81
C THR A 242 -4.61 -0.43 -12.51
N PHE A 243 -4.53 -1.47 -13.32
CA PHE A 243 -5.65 -2.09 -14.00
C PHE A 243 -5.68 -3.57 -13.65
N ASP A 244 -6.83 -4.07 -13.18
CA ASP A 244 -7.07 -5.48 -12.95
C ASP A 244 -8.39 -5.92 -13.62
N ILE A 245 -8.40 -7.14 -14.15
CA ILE A 245 -9.60 -7.85 -14.59
C ILE A 245 -9.60 -9.23 -13.96
N SER A 246 -10.66 -9.56 -13.22
CA SER A 246 -10.80 -10.89 -12.60
C SER A 246 -12.15 -11.50 -12.91
N ILE A 247 -12.15 -12.78 -13.25
CA ILE A 247 -13.37 -13.59 -13.38
C ILE A 247 -13.53 -14.37 -12.08
N LEU A 248 -14.65 -14.13 -11.39
CA LEU A 248 -14.97 -14.78 -10.13
C LEU A 248 -16.28 -15.54 -10.26
N GLU A 249 -16.32 -16.70 -9.62
CA GLU A 249 -17.52 -17.48 -9.43
C GLU A 249 -17.98 -17.33 -7.98
N ILE A 250 -19.24 -16.98 -7.81
CA ILE A 250 -19.91 -16.90 -6.52
C ILE A 250 -20.81 -18.12 -6.43
N GLN A 251 -20.58 -19.00 -5.45
CA GLN A 251 -21.43 -20.15 -5.19
C GLN A 251 -21.71 -20.28 -3.70
N LYS A 252 -22.97 -20.20 -3.29
CA LYS A 252 -23.39 -20.38 -1.87
C LYS A 252 -22.55 -19.57 -0.86
N GLY A 253 -22.18 -18.34 -1.21
CA GLY A 253 -21.35 -17.45 -0.37
C GLY A 253 -19.83 -17.73 -0.41
N VAL A 254 -19.38 -18.69 -1.22
CA VAL A 254 -17.96 -18.91 -1.54
C VAL A 254 -17.60 -18.11 -2.78
N PHE A 255 -16.46 -17.43 -2.73
CA PHE A 255 -15.92 -16.64 -3.84
C PHE A 255 -14.66 -17.34 -4.36
N GLU A 256 -14.70 -17.82 -5.59
CA GLU A 256 -13.58 -18.48 -6.25
C GLU A 256 -13.09 -17.60 -7.41
N VAL A 257 -11.79 -17.27 -7.41
CA VAL A 257 -11.16 -16.58 -8.55
C VAL A 257 -10.84 -17.62 -9.62
N LYS A 258 -11.51 -17.55 -10.76
CA LYS A 258 -11.30 -18.48 -11.89
C LYS A 258 -10.12 -18.04 -12.74
N SER A 259 -9.97 -16.74 -12.95
CA SER A 259 -8.83 -16.15 -13.64
C SER A 259 -8.64 -14.69 -13.24
N THR A 260 -7.42 -14.20 -13.37
CA THR A 260 -7.06 -12.81 -13.13
C THR A 260 -5.96 -12.38 -14.09
N ASN A 261 -6.03 -11.15 -14.57
CA ASN A 261 -5.01 -10.52 -15.42
C ASN A 261 -5.05 -9.00 -15.17
N GLY A 262 -4.07 -8.26 -15.67
CA GLY A 262 -4.00 -6.83 -15.45
C GLY A 262 -2.68 -6.21 -15.84
N ASP A 263 -2.55 -4.92 -15.54
CA ASP A 263 -1.33 -4.15 -15.66
C ASP A 263 -1.16 -3.27 -14.42
N THR A 264 -0.10 -3.55 -13.64
CA THR A 264 0.23 -2.82 -12.40
C THR A 264 0.83 -1.43 -12.65
N PHE A 265 0.89 -1.00 -13.90
CA PHE A 265 1.45 0.27 -14.33
C PHE A 265 0.59 0.97 -15.40
N LEU A 266 -0.72 0.73 -15.39
CA LEU A 266 -1.70 1.38 -16.25
C LEU A 266 -2.83 1.95 -15.40
N GLY A 267 -3.12 3.24 -15.53
CA GLY A 267 -4.30 3.82 -14.89
C GLY A 267 -4.46 5.31 -15.16
N GLY A 268 -5.32 5.96 -14.37
CA GLY A 268 -5.67 7.39 -14.46
C GLY A 268 -4.49 8.35 -14.69
N GLU A 269 -3.34 8.11 -14.06
CA GLU A 269 -2.11 8.91 -14.23
C GLU A 269 -1.57 8.87 -15.67
N ASP A 270 -1.70 7.73 -16.37
CA ASP A 270 -1.27 7.61 -17.76
C ASP A 270 -2.16 8.46 -18.69
N PHE A 271 -3.47 8.52 -18.42
CA PHE A 271 -4.40 9.39 -19.13
C PHE A 271 -4.11 10.87 -18.84
N ASP A 272 -3.82 11.22 -17.59
CA ASP A 272 -3.46 12.59 -17.20
C ASP A 272 -2.17 13.02 -17.92
N ASN A 273 -1.15 12.16 -17.95
CA ASN A 273 0.10 12.43 -18.64
C ASN A 273 -0.08 12.58 -20.16
N ALA A 274 -0.96 11.78 -20.78
CA ALA A 274 -1.28 11.92 -22.20
C ALA A 274 -1.90 13.29 -22.51
N LEU A 275 -2.85 13.74 -21.68
CA LEU A 275 -3.48 15.04 -21.82
C LEU A 275 -2.50 16.20 -21.55
N VAL A 276 -1.66 16.09 -20.52
CA VAL A 276 -0.60 17.06 -20.25
C VAL A 276 0.33 17.20 -21.44
N ASN A 277 0.82 16.08 -22.02
CA ASN A 277 1.72 16.12 -23.17
C ASN A 277 1.08 16.78 -24.39
N TYR A 278 -0.20 16.51 -24.64
CA TYR A 278 -0.97 17.19 -25.67
C TYR A 278 -1.04 18.70 -25.42
N LEU A 279 -1.44 19.12 -24.22
CA LEU A 279 -1.59 20.54 -23.88
C LEU A 279 -0.26 21.29 -23.90
N VAL A 280 0.85 20.67 -23.47
CA VAL A 280 2.21 21.24 -23.59
C VAL A 280 2.56 21.48 -25.06
N SER A 281 2.30 20.49 -25.92
CA SER A 281 2.57 20.59 -27.36
C SER A 281 1.76 21.73 -27.98
N GLU A 282 0.45 21.81 -27.70
CA GLU A 282 -0.41 22.84 -28.25
C GLU A 282 -0.04 24.24 -27.73
N PHE A 283 0.26 24.38 -26.44
CA PHE A 283 0.69 25.67 -25.87
C PHE A 283 2.00 26.16 -26.50
N LYS A 284 2.94 25.24 -26.77
CA LYS A 284 4.20 25.58 -27.45
C LYS A 284 3.98 26.01 -28.89
N LYS A 285 3.04 25.39 -29.61
CA LYS A 285 2.69 25.79 -31.00
C LYS A 285 2.01 27.17 -31.03
N ASP A 286 1.09 27.40 -30.12
CA ASP A 286 0.26 28.61 -30.08
C ASP A 286 1.01 29.82 -29.52
N GLN A 287 1.79 29.63 -28.44
CA GLN A 287 2.46 30.72 -27.72
C GLN A 287 3.97 30.76 -27.93
N GLY A 288 4.57 29.75 -28.56
CA GLY A 288 6.03 29.65 -28.73
C GLY A 288 6.81 29.35 -27.45
N ILE A 289 6.13 29.12 -26.32
CA ILE A 289 6.74 28.96 -24.99
C ILE A 289 6.74 27.48 -24.59
N ASP A 290 7.90 27.00 -24.16
CA ASP A 290 8.05 25.65 -23.63
C ASP A 290 7.88 25.63 -22.10
N VAL A 291 6.68 25.26 -21.65
CA VAL A 291 6.31 25.25 -20.23
C VAL A 291 6.91 24.09 -19.44
N THR A 292 7.54 23.10 -20.10
CA THR A 292 8.12 21.92 -19.42
C THR A 292 9.25 22.25 -18.46
N LYS A 293 9.85 23.44 -18.61
CA LYS A 293 10.94 23.93 -17.75
C LYS A 293 10.44 24.60 -16.47
N ASP A 294 9.15 24.92 -16.38
CA ASP A 294 8.55 25.56 -15.21
C ASP A 294 7.77 24.52 -14.40
N ALA A 295 8.34 24.13 -13.26
CA ALA A 295 7.75 23.13 -12.38
C ALA A 295 6.37 23.56 -11.82
N MET A 296 6.15 24.86 -11.58
CA MET A 296 4.88 25.37 -11.07
C MET A 296 3.82 25.36 -12.18
N ALA A 297 4.19 25.77 -13.39
CA ALA A 297 3.30 25.69 -14.55
C ALA A 297 2.92 24.23 -14.85
N MET A 298 3.88 23.31 -14.83
CA MET A 298 3.63 21.88 -15.03
C MET A 298 2.70 21.29 -13.97
N GLN A 299 2.88 21.65 -12.70
CA GLN A 299 1.99 21.18 -11.63
C GLN A 299 0.56 21.71 -11.80
N ARG A 300 0.39 22.99 -12.15
CA ARG A 300 -0.93 23.57 -12.46
C ARG A 300 -1.57 22.91 -13.68
N LEU A 301 -0.78 22.62 -14.71
CA LEU A 301 -1.24 21.96 -15.92
C LEU A 301 -1.70 20.53 -15.63
N LYS A 302 -0.98 19.79 -14.78
CA LYS A 302 -1.36 18.45 -14.34
C LYS A 302 -2.69 18.46 -13.59
N GLU A 303 -2.88 19.38 -12.65
CA GLU A 303 -4.14 19.54 -11.93
C GLU A 303 -5.31 19.94 -12.86
N ALA A 304 -5.06 20.84 -13.80
CA ALA A 304 -6.05 21.23 -14.81
C ALA A 304 -6.40 20.07 -15.75
N SER A 305 -5.42 19.24 -16.12
CA SER A 305 -5.61 18.05 -16.97
C SER A 305 -6.43 16.98 -16.23
N GLU A 306 -6.09 16.68 -14.98
CA GLU A 306 -6.87 15.76 -14.13
C GLU A 306 -8.31 16.25 -13.98
N LYS A 307 -8.50 17.56 -13.84
CA LYS A 307 -9.83 18.18 -13.74
C LYS A 307 -10.60 18.11 -15.05
N ALA A 308 -9.95 18.33 -16.20
CA ALA A 308 -10.60 18.29 -17.51
C ALA A 308 -10.97 16.87 -17.95
N LYS A 309 -10.24 15.86 -17.47
CA LYS A 309 -10.55 14.43 -17.68
C LYS A 309 -11.83 13.98 -16.97
N LYS A 310 -12.15 14.58 -15.81
CA LYS A 310 -13.32 14.23 -14.99
C LYS A 310 -14.60 14.82 -15.54
#